data_AF-B0N5W4-F1
#
_entry.id   AF-B0N5W4-F1
#
_cell.length_a   1.000
_cell.length_b   1.000
_cell.length_c   1.000
_cell.angle_alpha   90.00
_cell.angle_beta   90.00
_cell.angle_gamma   90.00
#
_symmetry.space_group_name_H-M   'P 1'
#
loop_
_entity.id
_entity.type
_entity.pdbx_description
1 polymer ?
#
loop_
_entity_poly.entity_id
_entity_poly.type
_entity_poly.pdbx_seq_one_letter_code
_entity_poly.pdbx_strand_id
1 'polypeptide(L)'
;MNHNEKQLYDELRSTAEECNELMNMIFERQLPSCELKSKYKILKNSCKNRLQQIKRVGKPINVSQTVYNKFLRNYSEAMAFGFTEPTNGNLDKMIHSLEEARYKFTKFLNE
;
A
#
# COMPACT_ATOMS: atom_id res chain seq x y z
N MET A 1 19.07 -10.82 7.45
CA MET A 1 17.96 -9.88 7.71
C MET A 1 17.50 -10.05 9.15
N ASN A 2 17.46 -8.99 9.94
CA ASN A 2 17.01 -9.08 11.33
C ASN A 2 15.48 -9.03 11.45
N HIS A 3 14.96 -9.21 12.67
CA HIS A 3 13.52 -9.24 12.95
C HIS A 3 12.80 -7.96 12.51
N ASN A 4 13.36 -6.79 12.82
CA ASN A 4 12.74 -5.50 12.49
C ASN A 4 12.70 -5.28 10.96
N GLU A 5 13.77 -5.65 10.24
CA GLU A 5 13.78 -5.60 8.79
C GLU A 5 12.75 -6.57 8.18
N LYS A 6 12.66 -7.79 8.72
CA LYS A 6 11.66 -8.77 8.27
C LYS A 6 10.24 -8.22 8.43
N GLN A 7 9.93 -7.59 9.58
CA GLN A 7 8.62 -6.98 9.82
C GLN A 7 8.27 -5.91 8.79
N LEU A 8 9.22 -5.06 8.39
CA LEU A 8 8.97 -4.05 7.35
C LEU A 8 8.64 -4.68 6.00
N TYR A 9 9.30 -5.79 5.65
CA TYR A 9 8.98 -6.51 4.42
C TYR A 9 7.65 -7.25 4.48
N ASP A 10 7.33 -7.87 5.61
CA ASP A 10 6.05 -8.55 5.82
C ASP A 10 4.89 -7.54 5.78
N GLU A 11 5.09 -6.32 6.30
CA GLU A 11 4.13 -5.22 6.19
C GLU A 11 3.87 -4.81 4.73
N LEU A 12 4.92 -4.68 3.91
CA LEU A 12 4.79 -4.39 2.48
C LEU A 12 4.00 -5.48 1.74
N ARG A 13 4.28 -6.76 2.05
CA ARG A 13 3.56 -7.90 1.45
C ARG A 13 2.10 -7.91 1.84
N SER A 14 1.80 -7.77 3.12
CA SER A 14 0.43 -7.71 3.64
C SER A 14 -0.35 -6.55 3.01
N THR A 15 0.25 -5.36 2.88
CA THR A 15 -0.41 -4.21 2.24
C THR A 15 -0.68 -4.47 0.74
N ALA A 16 0.24 -5.17 0.05
CA ALA A 16 0.04 -5.57 -1.35
C ALA A 16 -1.08 -6.61 -1.50
N GLU A 17 -1.19 -7.55 -0.56
CA GLU A 17 -2.26 -8.54 -0.49
C GLU A 17 -3.62 -7.85 -0.27
N GLU A 18 -3.71 -6.89 0.65
CA GLU A 18 -4.94 -6.09 0.86
C GLU A 18 -5.37 -5.35 -0.41
N CYS A 19 -4.42 -4.80 -1.17
CA CYS A 19 -4.72 -4.20 -2.48
C CYS A 19 -5.33 -5.24 -3.43
N ASN A 20 -4.76 -6.45 -3.47
CA ASN A 20 -5.21 -7.53 -4.34
C ASN A 20 -6.60 -8.05 -3.97
N GLU A 21 -6.86 -8.24 -2.68
CA GLU A 21 -8.16 -8.63 -2.17
C GLU A 21 -9.23 -7.61 -2.54
N LEU A 22 -8.95 -6.31 -2.35
CA LEU A 22 -9.89 -5.27 -2.70
C LEU A 22 -10.13 -5.19 -4.22
N MET A 23 -9.09 -5.38 -5.05
CA MET A 23 -9.27 -5.48 -6.51
C MET A 23 -10.23 -6.62 -6.88
N ASN A 24 -10.04 -7.80 -6.29
CA ASN A 24 -10.91 -8.95 -6.54
C ASN A 24 -12.35 -8.69 -6.09
N MET A 25 -12.55 -8.09 -4.91
CA MET A 25 -13.88 -7.71 -4.43
C MET A 25 -14.57 -6.73 -5.38
N ILE A 26 -13.83 -5.78 -5.97
CA ILE A 26 -14.37 -4.83 -6.94
C ILE A 26 -14.70 -5.53 -8.26
N PHE A 27 -13.77 -6.33 -8.78
CA PHE A 27 -13.93 -7.05 -10.05
C PHE A 27 -15.13 -8.01 -10.03
N GLU A 28 -15.27 -8.79 -8.97
CA GLU A 28 -16.37 -9.74 -8.80
C GLU A 28 -17.65 -9.09 -8.26
N ARG A 29 -17.62 -7.79 -7.94
CA ARG A 29 -18.75 -7.03 -7.37
C ARG A 29 -19.35 -7.70 -6.12
N GLN A 30 -18.48 -8.22 -5.25
CA GLN A 30 -18.89 -8.98 -4.05
C GLN A 30 -19.69 -8.14 -3.04
N LEU A 31 -19.59 -6.81 -3.11
CA LEU A 31 -20.25 -5.87 -2.19
C LEU A 31 -20.88 -4.70 -2.96
N PRO A 32 -21.84 -3.98 -2.34
CA PRO A 32 -22.37 -2.73 -2.88
C PRO A 32 -21.26 -1.70 -3.16
N SER A 33 -21.45 -0.88 -4.20
CA SER A 33 -20.43 0.08 -4.62
C SER A 33 -20.02 1.08 -3.54
N CYS A 34 -20.95 1.47 -2.65
CA CYS A 34 -20.64 2.37 -1.53
C CYS A 34 -19.67 1.72 -0.53
N GLU A 35 -19.81 0.43 -0.25
CA GLU A 35 -18.95 -0.32 0.66
C GLU A 35 -17.56 -0.54 0.05
N LEU A 36 -17.49 -0.88 -1.24
CA LEU A 36 -16.22 -1.02 -1.96
C LEU A 36 -15.43 0.30 -1.96
N LYS A 37 -16.09 1.43 -2.24
CA LYS A 37 -15.48 2.77 -2.16
C LYS A 37 -15.02 3.12 -0.74
N SER A 38 -15.79 2.70 0.27
CA SER A 38 -15.42 2.88 1.67
C SER A 38 -14.14 2.10 2.01
N LYS A 39 -14.06 0.82 1.64
CA LYS A 39 -12.86 -0.02 1.81
C LYS A 39 -11.63 0.58 1.11
N TYR A 40 -11.79 1.04 -0.13
CA TYR A 40 -10.73 1.75 -0.85
C TYR A 40 -10.22 2.98 -0.10
N LYS A 41 -11.14 3.81 0.40
CA LYS A 41 -10.81 5.00 1.20
C LYS A 41 -10.05 4.63 2.48
N ILE A 42 -10.49 3.58 3.17
CA ILE A 42 -9.84 3.11 4.41
C ILE A 42 -8.41 2.67 4.12
N LEU A 43 -8.20 1.83 3.10
CA LEU A 43 -6.89 1.34 2.70
C LEU A 43 -5.94 2.49 2.31
N LYS A 44 -6.41 3.40 1.43
CA LYS A 44 -5.65 4.58 1.00
C LYS A 44 -5.24 5.47 2.19
N ASN A 45 -6.15 5.70 3.12
CA ASN A 45 -5.88 6.50 4.32
C ASN A 45 -4.92 5.80 5.28
N SER A 46 -5.06 4.48 5.46
CA SER A 46 -4.12 3.68 6.26
C SER A 46 -2.69 3.82 5.71
N CYS A 47 -2.51 3.64 4.40
CA CYS A 47 -1.22 3.80 3.73
C CYS A 47 -0.65 5.22 3.88
N LYS A 48 -1.50 6.25 3.71
CA LYS A 48 -1.11 7.66 3.89
C LYS A 48 -0.64 7.93 5.32
N ASN A 49 -1.38 7.48 6.31
CA ASN A 49 -1.05 7.67 7.72
C ASN A 49 0.24 6.94 8.07
N ARG A 50 0.42 5.73 7.55
CA ARG A 50 1.64 4.95 7.73
C ARG A 50 2.85 5.67 7.14
N LEU A 51 2.75 6.19 5.90
CA LEU A 51 3.82 7.00 5.30
C LEU A 51 4.19 8.22 6.15
N GLN A 52 3.18 8.93 6.69
CA GLN A 52 3.43 10.07 7.59
C GLN A 52 4.15 9.62 8.87
N GLN A 53 3.75 8.50 9.46
CA GLN A 53 4.39 7.95 10.65
C GLN A 53 5.85 7.58 10.36
N ILE A 54 6.14 6.91 9.24
CA ILE A 54 7.50 6.54 8.82
C ILE A 54 8.38 7.79 8.70
N LYS A 55 7.86 8.85 8.06
CA LYS A 55 8.56 10.14 7.90
C LYS A 55 8.80 10.86 9.23
N ARG A 56 7.86 10.76 10.18
CA ARG A 56 7.94 11.42 11.49
C ARG A 56 8.87 10.70 12.45
N VAL A 57 8.75 9.37 12.55
CA VAL A 57 9.51 8.55 13.50
C VAL A 57 10.93 8.33 13.01
N GLY A 58 11.13 8.23 11.70
CA GLY A 58 12.44 7.94 11.11
C GLY A 58 12.76 6.45 11.09
N LYS A 59 14.05 6.13 10.97
CA LYS A 59 14.56 4.76 10.85
C LYS A 59 14.50 4.02 12.18
N PRO A 60 13.88 2.82 12.25
CA PRO A 60 13.90 2.01 13.47
C PRO A 60 15.32 1.55 13.87
N ILE A 61 15.52 1.30 15.16
CA ILE A 61 16.77 0.73 15.69
C ILE A 61 17.01 -0.63 15.04
N ASN A 62 18.27 -0.96 14.77
CA ASN A 62 18.71 -2.19 14.12
C ASN A 62 18.20 -2.39 12.69
N VAL A 63 17.52 -1.43 12.05
CA VAL A 63 17.21 -1.50 10.62
C VAL A 63 18.34 -0.85 9.81
N SER A 64 18.81 -1.53 8.76
CA SER A 64 19.80 -0.94 7.84
C SER A 64 19.23 0.25 7.08
N GLN A 65 20.06 1.24 6.77
CA GLN A 65 19.61 2.44 6.04
C GLN A 65 19.02 2.09 4.68
N THR A 66 19.60 1.10 3.99
CA THR A 66 19.11 0.60 2.70
C THR A 66 17.70 0.04 2.79
N VAL A 67 17.42 -0.84 3.77
CA VAL A 67 16.07 -1.42 3.94
C VAL A 67 15.06 -0.34 4.30
N TYR A 68 15.41 0.58 5.20
CA TYR A 68 14.54 1.69 5.54
C TYR A 68 14.23 2.61 4.35
N ASN A 69 15.23 2.94 3.53
CA ASN A 69 15.05 3.74 2.34
C ASN A 69 14.12 3.04 1.32
N LYS A 70 14.30 1.73 1.11
CA LYS A 70 13.40 0.93 0.25
C LYS A 70 11.96 0.98 0.78
N PHE A 71 11.78 0.75 2.07
CA PHE A 71 10.47 0.79 2.72
C PHE A 71 9.77 2.14 2.58
N LEU A 72 10.47 3.25 2.88
CA LEU A 72 9.95 4.60 2.71
C LEU A 72 9.62 4.91 1.23
N ARG A 73 10.48 4.45 0.31
CA ARG A 73 10.29 4.64 -1.13
C ARG A 73 9.03 3.91 -1.63
N ASN A 74 8.80 2.67 -1.20
CA ASN A 74 7.60 1.91 -1.58
C ASN A 74 6.32 2.64 -1.21
N TYR A 75 6.17 3.06 0.05
CA TYR A 75 4.99 3.83 0.47
C TYR A 75 4.89 5.18 -0.24
N SER A 76 6.01 5.85 -0.50
CA SER A 76 6.00 7.13 -1.22
C SER A 76 5.56 6.98 -2.68
N GLU A 77 6.09 5.98 -3.39
CA GLU A 77 5.70 5.68 -4.77
C GLU A 77 4.24 5.19 -4.83
N ALA A 78 3.81 4.34 -3.90
CA ALA A 78 2.42 3.85 -3.84
C ALA A 78 1.41 5.00 -3.62
N MET A 79 1.76 6.02 -2.84
CA MET A 79 0.89 7.18 -2.62
C MET A 79 0.94 8.23 -3.75
N ALA A 80 2.04 8.30 -4.50
CA ALA A 80 2.22 9.28 -5.58
C ALA A 80 1.72 8.77 -6.93
N PHE A 81 1.91 7.48 -7.20
CA PHE A 81 1.62 6.84 -8.49
C PHE A 81 0.56 5.74 -8.40
N GLY A 82 0.45 5.07 -7.25
CA GLY A 82 -0.72 4.29 -6.89
C GLY A 82 -1.79 5.17 -6.24
N PHE A 83 -2.92 4.58 -5.85
CA PHE A 83 -4.02 5.29 -5.18
C PHE A 83 -4.41 6.63 -5.82
N THR A 84 -4.27 6.78 -7.14
CA THR A 84 -4.49 8.06 -7.85
C THR A 84 -5.97 8.37 -8.04
N GLU A 85 -6.81 7.34 -8.17
CA GLU A 85 -8.25 7.51 -8.26
C GLU A 85 -8.84 8.15 -6.97
N PRO A 86 -9.75 9.12 -7.10
CA PRO A 86 -10.44 9.69 -5.94
C PRO A 86 -11.42 8.67 -5.31
N THR A 87 -11.70 8.81 -4.02
CA THR A 87 -12.50 7.84 -3.26
C THR A 87 -13.98 7.78 -3.69
N ASN A 88 -14.49 8.84 -4.32
CA ASN A 88 -15.82 8.87 -4.92
C ASN A 88 -15.80 8.48 -6.41
N GLY A 89 -14.62 8.16 -6.95
CA GLY A 89 -14.37 7.86 -8.37
C GLY A 89 -15.00 6.57 -8.88
N ASN A 90 -14.55 6.15 -10.06
CA ASN A 90 -15.07 4.97 -10.74
C ASN A 90 -14.39 3.69 -10.21
N LEU A 91 -15.18 2.64 -9.96
CA LEU A 91 -14.67 1.38 -9.41
C LEU A 91 -13.66 0.67 -10.31
N ASP A 92 -13.89 0.66 -11.63
CA ASP A 92 -12.97 0.03 -12.58
C ASP A 92 -11.64 0.78 -12.62
N LYS A 93 -11.65 2.12 -12.50
CA LYS A 93 -10.43 2.92 -12.35
C LYS A 93 -9.73 2.70 -11.01
N MET A 94 -10.48 2.37 -9.95
CA MET A 94 -9.89 1.99 -8.66
C MET A 94 -9.10 0.70 -8.77
N ILE A 95 -9.52 -0.28 -9.60
CA ILE A 95 -8.73 -1.50 -9.85
C ILE A 95 -7.34 -1.13 -10.37
N HIS A 96 -7.25 -0.30 -11.42
CA HIS A 96 -5.96 0.14 -11.95
C HIS A 96 -5.11 0.89 -10.91
N SER A 97 -5.74 1.74 -10.08
CA SER A 97 -5.04 2.43 -9.00
C SER A 97 -4.50 1.50 -7.92
N LEU A 98 -5.23 0.43 -7.61
CA LEU A 98 -4.82 -0.59 -6.64
C LEU A 98 -3.72 -1.50 -7.22
N GLU A 99 -3.80 -1.81 -8.51
CA GLU A 99 -2.79 -2.60 -9.21
C GLU A 99 -1.43 -1.86 -9.20
N GLU A 100 -1.43 -0.58 -9.55
CA GLU A 100 -0.23 0.26 -9.47
C GLU A 100 0.32 0.34 -8.05
N ALA A 101 -0.55 0.55 -7.04
CA ALA A 101 -0.13 0.57 -5.64
C ALA A 101 0.50 -0.76 -5.20
N ARG A 102 -0.15 -1.88 -5.50
CA ARG A 102 0.35 -3.25 -5.23
C ARG A 102 1.72 -3.47 -5.84
N TYR A 103 1.91 -3.05 -7.10
CA TYR A 103 3.20 -3.14 -7.76
C TYR A 103 4.26 -2.29 -7.03
N LYS A 104 3.97 -1.04 -6.64
CA LYS A 104 4.94 -0.22 -5.89
C LYS A 104 5.31 -0.82 -4.53
N PHE A 105 4.39 -1.49 -3.83
CA PHE A 105 4.70 -2.15 -2.56
C PHE A 105 5.66 -3.34 -2.72
N THR A 106 5.61 -4.04 -3.85
CA THR A 106 6.38 -5.27 -4.08
C THR A 106 7.63 -5.08 -4.93
N LYS A 107 7.74 -3.95 -5.65
CA LYS A 107 8.78 -3.64 -6.64
C LYS A 107 10.22 -3.94 -6.18
N PHE A 108 10.56 -3.60 -4.94
CA PHE A 108 11.93 -3.73 -4.40
C PHE A 108 12.09 -4.89 -3.41
N LEU A 109 11.12 -5.81 -3.32
CA LEU A 109 11.17 -6.95 -2.39
C LEU A 109 12.11 -8.08 -2.82
N ASN A 110 12.35 -8.21 -4.13
CA ASN A 110 13.16 -9.27 -4.73
C ASN A 110 14.55 -8.78 -5.19
N GLU A 111 14.92 -7.56 -4.83
CA GLU A 111 16.26 -6.97 -5.06
C GLU A 111 17.19 -7.21 -3.86
#